data_AF-A0A645GNG8-F1
#
_entry.id   AF-A0A645GNG8-F1
#
_cell.length_a   1.000
_cell.length_b   1.000
_cell.length_c   1.000
_cell.angle_alpha   90.00
_cell.angle_beta   90.00
_cell.angle_gamma   90.00
#
_symmetry.space_group_name_H-M   'P 1'
#
loop_
_entity.id
_entity.type
_entity.pdbx_description
1 polymer ?
#
loop_
_entity_poly.entity_id
_entity_poly.type
_entity_poly.pdbx_seq_one_letter_code
_entity_poly.pdbx_strand_id
1 'polypeptide(L)'
;MYKMHNHREVPGYGFQLQFGTTTLTELWDPRDGASWNHFMMGQIEEWLYKSLAGITTEDNSGFQKIVIAPQPVGDLKFVDASYDTLYGTISVNWKIEGNQFKMDLDIPHNCTAKVYLPSKERYTTVGGGNHSFTTTLP
;
A
#
# COMPACT_ATOMS: atom_id res chain seq x y z
N MET A 1 9.58 -6.32 -6.42
CA MET A 1 8.56 -5.24 -6.40
C MET A 1 9.18 -3.87 -6.17
N TYR A 2 9.58 -3.48 -4.96
CA TYR A 2 10.12 -2.13 -4.71
C TYR A 2 11.25 -1.72 -5.68
N LYS A 3 12.33 -2.50 -5.80
CA LYS A 3 13.42 -2.19 -6.75
C LYS A 3 12.98 -2.14 -8.22
N MET A 4 11.97 -2.94 -8.58
CA MET A 4 11.41 -3.02 -9.94
C MET A 4 10.54 -1.81 -10.28
N HIS A 5 9.96 -1.13 -9.28
CA HIS A 5 9.16 0.07 -9.50
C HIS A 5 9.92 1.36 -9.17
N ASN A 6 10.95 1.28 -8.31
CA ASN A 6 11.76 2.41 -7.89
C ASN A 6 13.06 2.51 -8.71
N HIS A 7 12.91 2.71 -10.01
CA HIS A 7 14.00 3.02 -10.93
C HIS A 7 13.46 3.91 -12.06
N ARG A 8 14.35 4.50 -12.87
CA ARG A 8 13.96 5.53 -13.86
C ARG A 8 14.30 5.19 -15.31
N GLU A 9 14.91 4.04 -15.54
CA GLU A 9 15.27 3.54 -16.87
C GLU A 9 14.09 2.85 -17.57
N VAL A 10 14.20 2.69 -18.90
CA VAL A 10 13.26 1.88 -19.70
C VAL A 10 13.55 0.39 -19.47
N PRO A 11 12.53 -0.47 -19.34
CA PRO A 11 11.10 -0.17 -19.19
C PRO A 11 10.71 0.11 -17.73
N GLY A 12 9.83 1.09 -17.46
CA GLY A 12 9.30 1.29 -16.11
C GLY A 12 8.48 2.57 -15.89
N TYR A 13 7.75 2.62 -14.76
CA TYR A 13 6.93 3.77 -14.37
C TYR A 13 7.76 5.04 -14.16
N GLY A 14 8.97 4.92 -13.59
CA GLY A 14 9.83 6.08 -13.37
C GLY A 14 10.30 6.73 -14.68
N PHE A 15 10.46 5.94 -15.75
CA PHE A 15 10.75 6.50 -17.07
C PHE A 15 9.54 7.25 -17.64
N GLN A 16 8.32 6.69 -17.55
CA GLN A 16 7.10 7.37 -18.00
C GLN A 16 6.93 8.74 -17.31
N LEU A 17 7.17 8.80 -15.99
CA LEU A 17 7.17 10.05 -15.23
C LEU A 17 8.26 11.02 -15.69
N GLN A 18 9.49 10.55 -15.95
CA GLN A 18 10.56 11.41 -16.47
C GLN A 18 10.28 11.94 -17.88
N PHE A 19 9.62 11.14 -18.71
CA PHE A 19 9.19 11.53 -20.05
C PHE A 19 8.07 12.58 -20.02
N GLY A 20 7.39 12.74 -18.88
CA GLY A 20 6.38 13.78 -18.66
C GLY A 20 4.95 13.32 -18.90
N THR A 21 4.68 12.01 -18.89
CA THR A 21 3.29 11.51 -18.97
C THR A 21 2.58 11.75 -17.64
N THR A 22 1.30 12.12 -17.70
CA THR A 22 0.43 12.32 -16.53
C THR A 22 -0.57 11.18 -16.33
N THR A 23 -0.58 10.22 -17.26
CA THR A 23 -1.41 9.02 -17.28
C THR A 23 -0.53 7.82 -17.66
N LEU A 24 -1.03 6.61 -17.39
CA LEU A 24 -0.33 5.37 -17.76
C LEU A 24 -0.40 5.18 -19.27
N THR A 25 0.73 4.79 -19.87
CA THR A 25 0.82 4.53 -21.31
C THR A 25 0.61 3.06 -21.64
N GLU A 26 0.18 2.77 -22.87
CA GLU A 26 -0.07 1.41 -23.35
C GLU A 26 1.21 0.58 -23.47
N LEU A 27 2.31 1.22 -23.87
CA LEU A 27 3.65 0.63 -23.93
C LEU A 27 4.52 1.22 -22.83
N TRP A 28 5.48 0.44 -22.33
CA TRP A 28 6.40 0.90 -21.29
C TRP A 28 7.27 2.06 -21.75
N ASP A 29 7.63 2.06 -23.03
CA ASP A 29 8.30 3.17 -23.70
C ASP A 29 7.27 3.95 -24.54
N PRO A 30 6.82 5.14 -24.09
CA PRO A 30 5.87 5.95 -24.85
C PRO A 30 6.39 6.43 -26.22
N ARG A 31 7.70 6.35 -26.47
CA ARG A 31 8.32 6.75 -27.74
C ARG A 31 8.00 5.81 -28.89
N ASP A 32 7.59 4.58 -28.58
CA ASP A 32 7.24 3.55 -29.57
C ASP A 32 5.90 3.83 -30.29
N GLY A 33 5.16 4.88 -29.88
CA GLY A 33 4.00 5.40 -30.62
C GLY A 33 2.71 4.61 -30.41
N ALA A 34 2.12 4.73 -29.21
CA ALA A 34 0.86 4.10 -28.81
C ALA A 34 0.02 5.02 -27.91
N SER A 35 -1.10 4.52 -27.35
CA SER A 35 -1.93 5.33 -26.45
C SER A 35 -1.16 5.77 -25.19
N TRP A 36 -1.37 7.01 -24.76
CA TRP A 36 -0.81 7.56 -23.51
C TRP A 36 -1.81 7.55 -22.35
N ASN A 37 -2.97 6.92 -22.53
CA ASN A 37 -3.98 6.79 -21.50
C ASN A 37 -4.58 5.37 -21.54
N HIS A 38 -3.86 4.42 -20.94
CA HIS A 38 -4.23 3.02 -20.92
C HIS A 38 -3.96 2.40 -19.54
N PHE A 39 -5.03 1.90 -18.90
CA PHE A 39 -5.00 1.53 -17.48
C PHE A 39 -4.41 0.14 -17.20
N MET A 40 -4.02 -0.65 -18.21
CA MET A 40 -3.54 -2.03 -18.01
C MET A 40 -2.29 -2.12 -17.10
N MET A 41 -1.48 -1.06 -17.07
CA MET A 41 -0.33 -0.96 -16.15
C MET A 41 -0.73 -0.46 -14.75
N GLY A 42 -2.01 -0.29 -14.45
CA GLY A 42 -2.53 0.21 -13.18
C GLY A 42 -2.35 -0.75 -12.00
N GLN A 43 -1.99 -2.02 -12.26
CA GLN A 43 -1.79 -3.05 -11.22
C GLN A 43 -0.80 -2.67 -10.11
N ILE A 44 0.08 -1.69 -10.33
CA ILE A 44 0.97 -1.16 -9.28
C ILE A 44 0.17 -0.61 -8.08
N GLU A 45 -1.03 -0.09 -8.31
CA GLU A 45 -1.92 0.40 -7.26
C GLU A 45 -2.25 -0.70 -6.24
N GLU A 46 -2.47 -1.93 -6.71
CA GLU A 46 -2.68 -3.08 -5.83
C GLU A 46 -1.50 -3.29 -4.88
N TRP A 47 -0.27 -3.15 -5.36
CA TRP A 47 0.93 -3.29 -4.54
C TRP A 47 1.07 -2.14 -3.52
N LEU A 48 0.71 -0.90 -3.89
CA LEU A 48 0.70 0.24 -2.98
C LEU A 48 -0.25 0.00 -1.80
N TYR A 49 -1.49 -0.46 -2.06
CA TYR A 49 -2.46 -0.70 -1.00
C TYR A 49 -2.21 -2.02 -0.26
N LYS A 50 -2.10 -3.15 -0.96
CA LYS A 50 -2.03 -4.46 -0.33
C LYS A 50 -0.70 -4.75 0.34
N SER A 51 0.41 -4.20 -0.17
CA SER A 51 1.75 -4.47 0.37
C SER A 51 2.30 -3.31 1.19
N LEU A 52 2.32 -2.08 0.66
CA LEU A 52 2.92 -0.95 1.38
C LEU A 52 2.02 -0.47 2.53
N ALA A 53 0.76 -0.15 2.25
CA ALA A 53 -0.22 0.15 3.31
C ALA A 53 -0.65 -1.11 4.07
N GLY A 54 -0.61 -2.27 3.40
CA GLY A 54 -0.96 -3.55 4.01
C GLY A 54 -2.46 -3.80 4.10
N ILE A 55 -3.29 -3.04 3.40
CA ILE A 55 -4.75 -3.11 3.50
C ILE A 55 -5.27 -4.24 2.60
N THR A 56 -5.84 -5.26 3.22
CA THR A 56 -6.50 -6.39 2.55
C THR A 56 -7.75 -6.83 3.33
N THR A 57 -8.45 -7.84 2.83
CA THR A 57 -9.69 -8.35 3.43
C THR A 57 -9.66 -9.88 3.40
N GLU A 58 -10.31 -10.53 4.36
CA GLU A 58 -10.58 -11.97 4.25
C GLU A 58 -11.55 -12.25 3.10
N ASP A 59 -11.41 -13.40 2.45
CA ASP A 59 -12.26 -13.81 1.34
C ASP A 59 -13.75 -13.70 1.68
N ASN A 60 -14.53 -13.17 0.73
CA ASN A 60 -15.98 -13.02 0.81
C ASN A 60 -16.49 -12.19 2.01
N SER A 61 -15.66 -11.36 2.65
CA SER A 61 -16.09 -10.51 3.78
C SER A 61 -16.41 -9.06 3.39
N GLY A 62 -16.05 -8.62 2.18
CA GLY A 62 -16.33 -7.27 1.71
C GLY A 62 -15.76 -6.16 2.60
N PHE A 63 -14.61 -6.40 3.25
CA PHE A 63 -13.99 -5.54 4.27
C PHE A 63 -14.69 -5.46 5.64
N GLN A 64 -15.62 -6.38 5.95
CA GLN A 64 -16.06 -6.56 7.34
C GLN A 64 -14.95 -7.18 8.21
N LYS A 65 -14.10 -8.02 7.61
CA LYS A 65 -12.93 -8.65 8.23
C LYS A 65 -11.67 -8.24 7.49
N ILE A 66 -11.01 -7.23 8.05
CA ILE A 66 -9.85 -6.55 7.45
C ILE A 66 -8.57 -7.28 7.88
N VAL A 67 -7.58 -7.25 7.00
CA VAL A 67 -6.22 -7.68 7.31
C VAL A 67 -5.29 -6.50 7.05
N ILE A 68 -4.51 -6.12 8.07
CA ILE A 68 -3.53 -5.05 8.03
C ILE A 68 -2.15 -5.67 8.19
N ALA A 69 -1.35 -5.67 7.12
CA ALA A 69 -0.02 -6.27 7.09
C ALA A 69 0.97 -5.42 6.28
N PRO A 70 1.38 -4.24 6.78
CA PRO A 70 2.29 -3.36 6.07
C PRO A 70 3.66 -4.02 5.89
N GLN A 71 4.26 -3.81 4.71
CA GLN A 71 5.60 -4.30 4.36
C GLN A 71 6.55 -3.14 4.09
N PRO A 72 7.19 -2.58 5.14
CA PRO A 72 8.28 -1.62 4.96
C PRO A 72 9.42 -2.21 4.13
N VAL A 73 9.79 -1.53 3.05
CA VAL A 73 10.82 -2.00 2.11
C VAL A 73 11.66 -0.85 1.57
N GLY A 74 12.92 -1.15 1.24
CA GLY A 74 13.83 -0.17 0.65
C GLY A 74 14.15 0.97 1.61
N ASP A 75 14.08 2.20 1.11
CA ASP A 75 14.34 3.41 1.88
C ASP A 75 13.07 4.15 2.34
N LEU A 76 11.88 3.57 2.11
CA LEU A 76 10.60 4.18 2.48
C LEU A 76 10.56 4.51 3.97
N LYS A 77 10.21 5.76 4.27
CA LYS A 77 10.15 6.27 5.65
C LYS A 77 8.76 6.30 6.21
N PHE A 78 7.74 6.39 5.37
CA PHE A 78 6.36 6.39 5.78
C PHE A 78 5.45 5.94 4.64
N VAL A 79 4.23 5.55 5.00
CA VAL A 79 3.07 5.44 4.12
C VAL A 79 1.90 6.07 4.85
N ASP A 80 1.10 6.82 4.10
CA ASP A 80 -0.17 7.36 4.54
C ASP A 80 -1.21 6.99 3.47
N ALA A 81 -2.17 6.15 3.84
CA ALA A 81 -3.13 5.59 2.89
C ALA A 81 -4.51 5.44 3.54
N SER A 82 -5.54 5.69 2.74
CA SER A 82 -6.94 5.45 3.11
C SER A 82 -7.64 4.63 2.04
N TYR A 83 -8.57 3.77 2.45
CA TYR A 83 -9.38 2.97 1.54
C TYR A 83 -10.86 3.03 1.96
N ASP A 84 -11.70 3.55 1.06
CA ASP A 84 -13.13 3.69 1.30
C ASP A 84 -13.86 2.37 1.04
N THR A 85 -14.60 1.92 2.03
CA THR A 85 -15.42 0.70 1.97
C THR A 85 -16.89 1.05 2.21
N LEU A 86 -17.78 0.07 2.01
CA LEU A 86 -19.18 0.21 2.38
C LEU A 86 -19.40 0.38 3.90
N TYR A 87 -18.42 0.02 4.73
CA TYR A 87 -18.49 0.16 6.19
C TYR A 87 -17.90 1.49 6.69
N GLY A 88 -17.20 2.24 5.82
CA GLY A 88 -16.47 3.46 6.15
C GLY A 88 -15.02 3.42 5.66
N THR A 89 -14.25 4.44 6.00
CA THR A 89 -12.87 4.59 5.58
C THR A 89 -11.92 3.82 6.50
N ILE A 90 -11.08 2.96 5.93
CA ILE A 90 -9.92 2.37 6.60
C ILE A 90 -8.75 3.32 6.41
N SER A 91 -8.06 3.73 7.47
CA SER A 91 -6.86 4.57 7.37
C SER A 91 -5.66 3.88 7.99
N VAL A 92 -4.55 3.84 7.26
CA VAL A 92 -3.26 3.31 7.73
C VAL A 92 -2.20 4.38 7.53
N ASN A 93 -1.61 4.82 8.64
CA ASN A 93 -0.46 5.69 8.63
C ASN A 93 0.67 4.99 9.37
N TRP A 94 1.80 4.71 8.70
CA TRP A 94 2.98 4.23 9.38
C TRP A 94 4.21 5.03 9.03
N LYS A 95 5.15 5.10 9.97
CA LYS A 95 6.44 5.76 9.81
C LYS A 95 7.57 5.00 10.51
N ILE A 96 8.78 5.19 10.02
CA ILE A 96 10.02 4.60 10.54
C ILE A 96 10.92 5.73 11.04
N GLU A 97 11.19 5.73 12.34
CA GLU A 97 12.10 6.66 12.99
C GLU A 97 13.27 5.84 13.58
N GLY A 98 14.44 5.90 12.95
CA GLY A 98 15.56 5.03 13.31
C GLY A 98 15.25 3.57 12.98
N ASN A 99 15.20 2.71 14.01
CA ASN A 99 14.78 1.31 13.90
C ASN A 99 13.35 1.08 14.42
N GLN A 100 12.60 2.14 14.72
CA GLN A 100 11.27 2.04 15.30
C GLN A 100 10.21 2.27 14.22
N PHE A 101 9.36 1.26 14.02
CA PHE A 101 8.15 1.35 13.22
C PHE A 101 6.98 1.75 14.11
N LYS A 102 6.27 2.83 13.74
CA LYS A 102 5.06 3.31 14.39
C LYS A 102 3.92 3.28 13.37
N MET A 103 2.75 2.81 13.78
CA MET A 103 1.57 2.78 12.92
C MET A 103 0.34 3.24 13.67
N ASP A 104 -0.37 4.21 13.10
CA ASP A 104 -1.71 4.62 13.48
C ASP A 104 -2.69 4.02 12.47
N LEU A 105 -3.76 3.41 13.00
CA LEU A 105 -4.74 2.64 12.24
C LEU A 105 -6.14 3.09 12.66
N ASP A 106 -6.99 3.39 11.69
CA ASP A 106 -8.41 3.61 11.92
C ASP A 106 -9.23 2.54 11.19
N ILE A 107 -10.06 1.83 11.94
CA ILE A 107 -10.92 0.76 11.44
C ILE A 107 -12.37 1.21 11.58
N PRO A 108 -13.20 1.13 10.52
CA PRO A 108 -14.61 1.45 10.61
C PRO A 108 -15.33 0.67 11.73
N HIS A 109 -16.32 1.30 12.35
CA HIS A 109 -17.20 0.62 13.31
C HIS A 109 -17.88 -0.59 12.64
N ASN A 110 -18.18 -1.62 13.44
CA ASN A 110 -18.70 -2.92 12.98
C ASN A 110 -17.75 -3.76 12.09
N CYS A 111 -16.51 -3.31 11.90
CA CYS A 111 -15.45 -4.15 11.33
C CYS A 111 -14.52 -4.71 12.40
N THR A 112 -13.76 -5.73 12.02
CA THR A 112 -12.64 -6.27 12.79
C THR A 112 -11.41 -6.34 11.91
N ALA A 113 -10.23 -6.16 12.49
CA ALA A 113 -8.98 -6.21 11.76
C ALA A 113 -7.99 -7.18 12.42
N LYS A 114 -7.33 -8.02 11.60
CA LYS A 114 -6.11 -8.75 11.98
C LYS A 114 -4.91 -7.90 11.62
N VAL A 115 -4.13 -7.51 12.61
CA VAL A 115 -2.98 -6.62 12.45
C VAL A 115 -1.67 -7.41 12.62
N TYR A 116 -0.90 -7.47 11.55
CA TYR A 116 0.45 -8.06 11.51
C TYR A 116 1.46 -6.92 11.51
N LEU A 117 2.26 -6.81 12.58
CA LEU A 117 3.36 -5.85 12.60
C LEU A 117 4.56 -6.39 11.80
N PRO A 118 5.38 -5.50 11.20
CA PRO A 118 6.55 -5.91 10.45
C PRO A 118 7.45 -6.88 11.25
N SER A 119 7.95 -7.91 10.57
CA SER A 119 8.78 -8.96 11.15
C SER A 119 8.13 -9.76 12.29
N LYS A 120 6.79 -9.76 12.40
CA LYS A 120 6.03 -10.61 13.33
C LYS A 120 5.14 -11.58 12.56
N GLU A 121 5.17 -12.85 12.95
CA GLU A 121 4.30 -13.88 12.35
C GLU A 121 2.90 -13.90 12.96
N ARG A 122 2.76 -13.41 14.21
CA ARG A 122 1.49 -13.39 14.93
C ARG A 122 0.76 -12.07 14.69
N TYR A 123 -0.54 -12.16 14.44
CA TYR A 123 -1.42 -11.00 14.39
C TYR A 123 -2.03 -10.69 15.76
N THR A 124 -2.46 -9.44 15.92
CA THR A 124 -3.38 -9.00 16.99
C THR A 124 -4.73 -8.68 16.37
N THR A 125 -5.83 -9.06 17.01
CA THR A 125 -7.17 -8.69 16.56
C THR A 125 -7.62 -7.41 17.24
N VAL A 126 -8.14 -6.47 16.46
CA VAL A 126 -8.77 -5.23 16.95
C VAL A 126 -10.17 -5.06 16.36
N GLY A 127 -11.04 -4.33 17.06
CA GLY A 127 -12.36 -3.90 16.56
C GLY A 127 -12.29 -2.51 15.89
N GLY A 128 -13.45 -1.97 15.53
CA GLY A 128 -13.55 -0.60 15.01
C GLY A 128 -13.07 0.46 16.00
N GLY A 129 -12.51 1.55 15.48
CA GLY A 129 -11.90 2.66 16.19
C GLY A 129 -10.43 2.87 15.82
N ASN A 130 -9.81 3.84 16.50
CA ASN A 130 -8.41 4.20 16.32
C ASN A 130 -7.49 3.36 17.19
N HIS A 131 -6.39 2.88 16.61
CA HIS A 131 -5.38 2.04 17.26
C HIS A 131 -3.98 2.53 16.90
N SER A 132 -3.06 2.44 17.86
CA SER A 132 -1.65 2.76 17.63
C SER A 132 -0.77 1.58 17.99
N PHE A 133 0.21 1.30 17.14
CA PHE A 133 1.15 0.20 17.30
C PHE A 133 2.59 0.68 17.18
N THR A 134 3.50 0.00 17.85
CA THR A 134 4.94 0.24 17.73
C THR A 134 5.69 -1.08 17.76
N THR A 135 6.67 -1.24 16.88
CA THR A 135 7.62 -2.37 16.91
C THR A 135 9.01 -1.90 16.50
N THR A 136 10.02 -2.65 16.92
CA THR A 136 11.39 -2.47 16.44
C THR A 136 11.59 -3.32 15.18
N LEU A 137 12.15 -2.71 14.14
CA LEU A 137 12.59 -3.38 12.92
C LEU A 137 13.96 -4.05 13.18
N PRO A 138 14.24 -5.16 12.50
CA PRO A 138 15.53 -5.86 12.61
C PRO A 138 16.72 -5.02 12.16
#